data_AF-A0A6P8JKE3-F1
#
_entry.id   AF-A0A6P8JKE3-F1
#
_cell.length_a   1.000
_cell.length_b   1.000
_cell.length_c   1.000
_cell.angle_alpha   90.00
_cell.angle_beta   90.00
_cell.angle_gamma   90.00
#
_symmetry.space_group_name_H-M   'P 1'
#
loop_
_entity.id
_entity.type
_entity.pdbx_description
1 polymer ?
#
loop_
_entity_poly.entity_id
_entity_poly.type
_entity_poly.pdbx_seq_one_letter_code
_entity_poly.pdbx_strand_id
1 'polypeptide(L)'
;MNFWTPELKQNIIPLEGSTVINGEKQKTFSQILPEIIITNKMCSLRTSKTNSTNGFVSIRKVSLVKGRYPPHFINLWEKYDNEKGSENDHPELFGDNQLFAVLELKFAGSDMANFKFLNSEQSYYALKQIILALAVGEEEYQFEHRDLHLGNILIEYTNKKHVICTFKNSKLTVLSKGVNVTIIDYTLSRITINDCCYFNDLSRDEELFQATGDYQYDVYRMMRNEVKNNWSSFSPKTNIIWLSYVIVKVLDSVKYKSINTKVHRMYINKIKELQNIIMTFESASQCANYLFNLN
;
A
#
# COMPACT_ATOMS: atom_id res chain seq x y z
N MET A 1 1.87 -34.14 9.50
CA MET A 1 0.56 -33.46 9.53
C MET A 1 0.82 -31.97 9.37
N ASN A 2 0.54 -31.39 8.20
CA ASN A 2 0.77 -29.98 7.92
C ASN A 2 -0.50 -29.20 8.23
N PHE A 3 -0.55 -28.56 9.39
CA PHE A 3 -1.61 -27.61 9.71
C PHE A 3 -1.22 -26.25 9.13
N TRP A 4 -1.70 -25.96 7.92
CA TRP A 4 -1.70 -24.62 7.36
C TRP A 4 -2.85 -23.84 7.99
N THR A 5 -2.57 -23.00 8.99
CA THR A 5 -3.47 -21.90 9.36
C THR A 5 -3.17 -20.72 8.44
N PRO A 6 -4.19 -20.03 7.89
CA PRO A 6 -3.97 -18.90 6.99
C PRO A 6 -3.20 -17.80 7.74
N GLU A 7 -2.00 -17.50 7.26
CA GLU A 7 -1.04 -16.61 7.89
C GLU A 7 -1.70 -15.22 8.11
N LEU A 8 -1.74 -14.77 9.36
CA LEU A 8 -2.18 -13.43 9.74
C LEU A 8 -0.94 -12.59 10.03
N LYS A 9 -1.00 -11.30 9.69
CA LYS A 9 -0.03 -10.28 10.10
C LYS A 9 -0.68 -9.42 11.18
N GLN A 10 -0.02 -9.26 12.32
CA GLN A 10 -0.43 -8.30 13.35
C GLN A 10 0.39 -7.03 13.19
N ASN A 11 -0.28 -5.89 13.04
CA ASN A 11 0.35 -4.58 13.17
C ASN A 11 0.04 -4.04 14.58
N ILE A 12 1.08 -3.79 15.38
CA ILE A 12 0.97 -3.35 16.78
C ILE A 12 1.52 -1.93 16.86
N ILE A 13 0.66 -0.98 17.17
CA ILE A 13 0.96 0.45 17.08
C ILE A 13 0.80 1.07 18.49
N PRO A 14 1.87 1.61 19.11
CA PRO A 14 1.77 2.29 20.39
C PRO A 14 0.98 3.60 20.25
N LEU A 15 0.09 3.86 21.21
CA LEU A 15 -0.80 5.02 21.21
C LEU A 15 -0.74 5.79 22.53
N GLU A 16 -0.97 7.10 22.47
CA GLU A 16 -1.21 7.99 23.64
C GLU A 16 -0.06 8.05 24.68
N GLY A 17 1.07 7.41 24.42
CA GLY A 17 2.24 7.47 25.31
C GLY A 17 3.14 8.67 25.01
N SER A 18 3.81 9.16 26.04
CA SER A 18 4.77 10.26 25.94
C SER A 18 6.17 9.83 25.52
N THR A 19 6.45 8.53 25.54
CA THR A 19 7.76 7.98 25.16
C THR A 19 7.93 8.09 23.65
N VAL A 20 9.06 8.68 23.23
CA VAL A 20 9.48 8.70 21.82
C VAL A 20 9.94 7.30 21.43
N ILE A 21 9.44 6.79 20.31
CA ILE A 21 9.70 5.44 19.79
C ILE A 21 10.16 5.57 18.35
N ASN A 22 11.31 4.98 18.01
CA ASN A 22 11.91 5.01 16.68
C ASN A 22 12.11 6.45 16.18
N GLY A 23 12.40 7.38 17.11
CA GLY A 23 12.55 8.81 16.81
C GLY A 23 11.23 9.60 16.73
N GLU A 24 10.06 8.95 16.80
CA GLU A 24 8.76 9.60 16.64
C GLU A 24 7.90 9.59 17.92
N LYS A 25 7.00 10.57 18.04
CA LYS A 25 5.97 10.57 19.09
C LYS A 25 4.90 9.53 18.73
N GLN A 26 4.34 8.88 19.76
CA GLN A 26 3.25 7.95 19.55
C GLN A 26 2.01 8.65 19.00
N LYS A 27 1.28 7.96 18.12
CA LYS A 27 0.02 8.46 17.55
C LYS A 27 -1.03 8.63 18.66
N THR A 28 -1.84 9.67 18.57
CA THR A 28 -3.07 9.80 19.35
C THR A 28 -4.20 8.96 18.73
N PHE A 29 -5.29 8.78 19.45
CA PHE A 29 -6.51 8.16 18.93
C PHE A 29 -7.03 8.87 17.68
N SER A 30 -6.98 10.21 17.66
CA SER A 30 -7.43 10.98 16.51
C SER A 30 -6.55 10.77 15.27
N GLN A 31 -5.25 10.49 15.46
CA GLN A 31 -4.30 10.26 14.36
C GLN A 31 -4.36 8.82 13.81
N ILE A 32 -4.70 7.83 14.63
CA ILE A 32 -4.84 6.43 14.17
C ILE A 32 -6.21 6.13 13.57
N LEU A 33 -7.23 6.91 13.94
CA LEU A 33 -8.61 6.67 13.51
C LEU A 33 -8.78 6.69 11.97
N PRO A 34 -8.20 7.65 11.21
CA PRO A 34 -8.27 7.62 9.75
C PRO A 34 -7.72 6.32 9.16
N GLU A 35 -6.56 5.85 9.61
CA GLU A 35 -5.93 4.62 9.14
C GLU A 35 -6.85 3.40 9.35
N ILE A 36 -7.46 3.28 10.54
CA ILE A 36 -8.40 2.20 10.85
C ILE A 36 -9.63 2.26 9.94
N ILE A 37 -10.23 3.44 9.76
CA ILE A 37 -11.43 3.63 8.94
C ILE A 37 -11.13 3.30 7.48
N ILE A 38 -10.03 3.84 6.94
CA ILE A 38 -9.60 3.61 5.55
C ILE A 38 -9.32 2.13 5.33
N THR A 39 -8.60 1.47 6.25
CA THR A 39 -8.33 0.03 6.17
C THR A 39 -9.63 -0.78 6.06
N ASN A 40 -10.62 -0.48 6.91
CA ASN A 40 -11.91 -1.16 6.87
C ASN A 40 -12.66 -0.91 5.56
N LYS A 41 -12.67 0.32 5.05
CA LYS A 41 -13.38 0.67 3.81
C LYS A 41 -12.72 0.06 2.58
N MET A 42 -11.40 0.11 2.50
CA MET A 42 -10.66 -0.54 1.42
C MET A 42 -10.86 -2.08 1.43
N CYS A 43 -10.91 -2.70 2.62
CA CYS A 43 -11.25 -4.11 2.74
C CYS A 43 -12.68 -4.42 2.26
N SER A 44 -13.65 -3.52 2.48
CA SER A 44 -15.05 -3.72 2.06
C SER A 44 -15.25 -3.77 0.54
N LEU A 45 -14.33 -3.18 -0.23
CA LEU A 45 -14.35 -3.20 -1.71
C LEU A 45 -14.27 -4.61 -2.30
N ARG A 46 -13.95 -5.63 -1.51
CA ARG A 46 -14.01 -7.04 -1.94
C ARG A 46 -15.43 -7.50 -2.27
N THR A 47 -16.44 -6.82 -1.74
CA THR A 47 -17.86 -7.21 -1.80
C THR A 47 -18.79 -6.13 -2.37
N SER A 48 -18.27 -4.97 -2.77
CA SER A 48 -19.09 -3.94 -3.42
C SER A 48 -19.61 -4.44 -4.77
N LYS A 49 -20.76 -3.92 -5.21
CA LYS A 49 -21.43 -4.36 -6.45
C LYS A 49 -20.95 -3.58 -7.67
N THR A 50 -20.73 -2.27 -7.50
CA THR A 50 -20.44 -1.30 -8.55
C THR A 50 -18.96 -1.24 -8.86
N ASN A 51 -18.14 -1.12 -7.81
CA ASN A 51 -16.69 -1.06 -7.88
C ASN A 51 -16.10 -2.04 -6.85
N SER A 52 -15.54 -3.15 -7.31
CA SER A 52 -15.07 -4.23 -6.45
C SER A 52 -13.66 -4.68 -6.79
N THR A 53 -12.78 -4.78 -5.79
CA THR A 53 -11.42 -5.29 -5.97
C THR A 53 -10.95 -6.09 -4.75
N ASN A 54 -10.07 -7.05 -4.99
CA ASN A 54 -9.34 -7.78 -3.94
C ASN A 54 -7.94 -7.20 -3.68
N GLY A 55 -7.59 -6.09 -4.32
CA GLY A 55 -6.27 -5.49 -4.34
C GLY A 55 -5.88 -4.69 -3.09
N PHE A 56 -6.74 -4.58 -2.08
CA PHE A 56 -6.43 -3.93 -0.80
C PHE A 56 -6.38 -4.95 0.34
N VAL A 57 -5.62 -4.70 1.40
CA VAL A 57 -5.46 -5.65 2.51
C VAL A 57 -6.79 -6.05 3.13
N SER A 58 -6.91 -7.31 3.55
CA SER A 58 -8.06 -7.75 4.34
C SER A 58 -7.76 -7.53 5.80
N ILE A 59 -8.63 -6.79 6.48
CA ILE A 59 -8.61 -6.65 7.93
C ILE A 59 -9.63 -7.60 8.55
N ARG A 60 -9.20 -8.32 9.59
CA ARG A 60 -10.03 -9.25 10.34
C ARG A 60 -10.58 -8.60 11.61
N LYS A 61 -9.70 -7.91 12.35
CA LYS A 61 -10.01 -7.36 13.66
C LYS A 61 -9.13 -6.15 13.96
N VAL A 62 -9.71 -5.20 14.69
CA VAL A 62 -8.99 -4.11 15.36
C VAL A 62 -9.24 -4.28 16.85
N SER A 63 -8.18 -4.25 17.66
CA SER A 63 -8.29 -4.29 19.12
C SER A 63 -7.51 -3.13 19.73
N LEU A 64 -8.08 -2.47 20.74
CA LEU A 64 -7.33 -1.60 21.64
C LEU A 64 -6.92 -2.43 22.84
N VAL A 65 -5.62 -2.56 23.08
CA VAL A 65 -5.06 -3.35 24.18
C VAL A 65 -4.22 -2.47 25.09
N LYS A 66 -4.06 -2.89 26.35
CA LYS A 66 -3.29 -2.19 27.37
C LYS A 66 -2.33 -3.18 28.04
N GLY A 67 -1.07 -2.81 28.22
CA GLY A 67 -0.09 -3.62 28.95
C GLY A 67 1.33 -3.48 28.39
N ARG A 68 2.23 -4.37 28.82
CA ARG A 68 3.56 -4.51 28.23
C ARG A 68 3.51 -5.38 26.97
N TYR A 69 4.58 -5.33 26.18
CA TYR A 69 4.81 -6.36 25.18
C TYR A 69 4.91 -7.74 25.84
N PRO A 70 4.20 -8.76 25.32
CA PRO A 70 4.32 -10.11 25.83
C PRO A 70 5.76 -10.63 25.69
N PRO A 71 6.32 -11.39 26.66
CA PRO A 71 7.68 -11.91 26.58
C PRO A 71 7.98 -12.71 25.31
N HIS A 72 6.99 -13.43 24.79
CA HIS A 72 7.14 -14.15 23.53
C HIS A 72 7.37 -13.22 22.33
N PHE A 73 6.74 -12.04 22.29
CA PHE A 73 6.95 -11.05 21.22
C PHE A 73 8.31 -10.36 21.34
N ILE A 74 8.78 -10.11 22.57
CA ILE A 74 10.15 -9.63 22.81
C ILE A 74 11.16 -10.62 22.22
N ASN A 75 11.06 -11.90 22.57
CA ASN A 75 11.97 -12.93 22.05
C ASN A 75 11.94 -13.04 20.51
N LEU A 76 10.77 -12.85 19.88
CA LEU A 76 10.65 -12.84 18.42
C LEU A 76 11.32 -11.61 17.80
N TRP A 77 11.18 -10.44 18.44
CA TRP A 77 11.86 -9.22 18.04
C TRP A 77 13.37 -9.36 18.16
N GLU A 78 13.88 -9.85 19.29
CA GLU A 78 15.32 -10.06 19.52
C GLU A 78 15.90 -11.06 18.51
N LYS A 79 15.17 -12.14 18.22
CA LYS A 79 15.58 -13.10 17.20
C LYS A 79 15.69 -12.43 15.82
N TYR A 80 14.71 -11.61 15.45
CA TYR A 80 14.74 -10.87 14.19
C TYR A 80 15.92 -9.90 14.14
N ASP A 81 16.12 -9.11 15.20
CA ASP A 81 17.21 -8.15 15.31
C ASP A 81 18.59 -8.83 15.20
N ASN A 82 18.80 -9.96 15.88
CA ASN A 82 20.02 -10.74 15.76
C ASN A 82 20.27 -11.30 14.34
N GLU A 83 19.22 -11.65 13.60
CA GLU A 83 19.33 -12.26 12.26
C GLU A 83 19.40 -11.23 11.12
N LYS A 84 18.78 -10.06 11.28
CA LYS A 84 18.55 -9.07 10.21
C LYS A 84 18.99 -7.65 10.56
N GLY A 85 19.17 -7.35 11.83
CA GLY A 85 19.20 -5.99 12.35
C GLY A 85 17.80 -5.35 12.35
N SER A 86 17.51 -4.58 13.40
CA SER A 86 16.34 -3.74 13.53
C SER A 86 16.78 -2.30 13.75
N GLU A 87 16.19 -1.38 12.98
CA GLU A 87 16.35 0.06 13.20
C GLU A 87 15.39 0.58 14.30
N ASN A 88 14.44 -0.26 14.72
CA ASN A 88 13.47 0.09 15.76
C ASN A 88 14.07 -0.05 17.16
N ASP A 89 13.55 0.74 18.10
CA ASP A 89 13.83 0.62 19.53
C ASP A 89 13.30 -0.71 20.10
N HIS A 90 13.96 -1.20 21.14
CA HIS A 90 13.59 -2.46 21.79
C HIS A 90 12.22 -2.36 22.49
N PRO A 91 11.24 -3.24 22.19
CA PRO A 91 9.85 -3.11 22.67
C PRO A 91 9.65 -3.30 24.18
N GLU A 92 10.68 -3.67 24.94
CA GLU A 92 10.62 -3.78 26.41
C GLU A 92 10.45 -2.43 27.13
N LEU A 93 10.72 -1.32 26.44
CA LEU A 93 10.56 0.02 26.99
C LEU A 93 9.11 0.34 27.45
N PHE A 94 8.10 -0.38 26.95
CA PHE A 94 6.69 -0.13 27.24
C PHE A 94 6.26 -0.70 28.60
N GLY A 95 5.68 0.15 29.45
CA GLY A 95 5.14 -0.24 30.77
C GLY A 95 3.70 -0.75 30.75
N ASP A 96 3.19 -1.17 31.92
CA ASP A 96 1.88 -1.81 32.09
C ASP A 96 0.67 -0.93 31.69
N ASN A 97 0.90 0.38 31.56
CA ASN A 97 -0.14 1.34 31.20
C ASN A 97 -0.15 1.74 29.72
N GLN A 98 0.80 1.26 28.92
CA GLN A 98 0.87 1.57 27.50
C GLN A 98 -0.36 1.04 26.75
N LEU A 99 -0.91 1.86 25.86
CA LEU A 99 -2.01 1.50 24.97
C LEU A 99 -1.47 1.13 23.58
N PHE A 100 -2.06 0.13 22.94
CA PHE A 100 -1.74 -0.24 21.57
C PHE A 100 -3.00 -0.47 20.74
N ALA A 101 -2.99 -0.02 19.49
CA ALA A 101 -3.87 -0.56 18.46
C ALA A 101 -3.24 -1.80 17.85
N VAL A 102 -4.02 -2.89 17.79
CA VAL A 102 -3.64 -4.14 17.12
C VAL A 102 -4.56 -4.37 15.93
N LEU A 103 -4.00 -4.28 14.73
CA LEU A 103 -4.70 -4.58 13.48
C LEU A 103 -4.31 -5.99 13.05
N GLU A 104 -5.29 -6.91 13.07
CA GLU A 104 -5.13 -8.26 12.52
C GLU A 104 -5.46 -8.23 11.03
N LEU A 105 -4.41 -8.33 10.21
CA LEU A 105 -4.48 -8.29 8.75
C LEU A 105 -4.23 -9.69 8.18
N LYS A 106 -4.82 -9.99 7.03
CA LYS A 106 -4.46 -11.18 6.27
C LYS A 106 -3.03 -11.02 5.73
N PHE A 107 -2.17 -12.02 5.90
CA PHE A 107 -0.89 -12.09 5.20
C PHE A 107 -1.12 -12.09 3.68
N ALA A 108 -0.30 -11.32 2.96
CA ALA A 108 -0.46 -11.11 1.52
C ALA A 108 0.87 -11.19 0.76
N GLY A 109 1.81 -11.98 1.28
CA GLY A 109 3.11 -12.20 0.65
C GLY A 109 4.18 -11.20 1.09
N SER A 110 5.16 -10.99 0.22
CA SER A 110 6.33 -10.13 0.48
C SER A 110 6.17 -8.79 -0.21
N ASP A 111 6.80 -7.75 0.31
CA ASP A 111 6.82 -6.44 -0.34
C ASP A 111 7.48 -6.50 -1.73
N MET A 112 7.09 -5.59 -2.62
CA MET A 112 7.54 -5.56 -4.01
C MET A 112 9.03 -5.27 -4.13
N ALA A 113 9.64 -4.56 -3.17
CA ALA A 113 11.07 -4.25 -3.19
C ALA A 113 11.92 -5.53 -3.02
N ASN A 114 11.44 -6.46 -2.19
CA ASN A 114 12.10 -7.73 -1.93
C ASN A 114 11.62 -8.89 -2.81
N PHE A 115 10.45 -8.76 -3.46
CA PHE A 115 9.91 -9.79 -4.34
C PHE A 115 10.77 -10.00 -5.60
N LYS A 116 10.92 -11.27 -6.00
CA LYS A 116 11.65 -11.65 -7.22
C LYS A 116 10.69 -12.13 -8.32
N PHE A 117 10.41 -11.23 -9.25
CA PHE A 117 9.58 -11.52 -10.43
C PHE A 117 10.25 -12.54 -11.35
N LEU A 118 9.43 -13.35 -12.02
CA LEU A 118 9.91 -14.28 -13.05
C LEU A 118 10.52 -13.52 -14.24
N ASN A 119 9.75 -12.58 -14.79
CA ASN A 119 10.13 -11.70 -15.90
C ASN A 119 9.24 -10.43 -15.86
N SER A 120 9.41 -9.52 -16.81
CA SER A 120 8.67 -8.24 -16.81
C SER A 120 7.22 -8.37 -17.26
N GLU A 121 6.80 -9.51 -17.84
CA GLU A 121 5.37 -9.76 -18.04
C GLU A 121 4.66 -9.81 -16.68
N GLN A 122 5.26 -10.51 -15.72
CA GLN A 122 4.68 -10.63 -14.38
C GLN A 122 4.57 -9.27 -13.67
N SER A 123 5.61 -8.42 -13.75
CA SER A 123 5.56 -7.08 -13.15
C SER A 123 4.61 -6.13 -13.91
N TYR A 124 4.52 -6.23 -15.24
CA TYR A 124 3.54 -5.47 -16.02
C TYR A 124 2.10 -5.81 -15.63
N TYR A 125 1.78 -7.09 -15.45
CA TYR A 125 0.45 -7.49 -14.98
C TYR A 125 0.21 -7.16 -13.50
N ALA A 126 1.26 -7.09 -12.66
CA ALA A 126 1.16 -6.54 -11.32
C ALA A 126 0.83 -5.03 -11.34
N LEU A 127 1.48 -4.24 -12.19
CA LEU A 127 1.15 -2.82 -12.41
C LEU A 127 -0.33 -2.64 -12.83
N LYS A 128 -0.83 -3.48 -13.74
CA LYS A 128 -2.25 -3.47 -14.13
C LYS A 128 -3.19 -3.75 -12.95
N GLN A 129 -2.82 -4.65 -12.03
CA GLN A 129 -3.61 -4.91 -10.82
C GLN A 129 -3.59 -3.71 -9.86
N ILE A 130 -2.45 -3.04 -9.69
CA ILE A 130 -2.31 -1.83 -8.84
C ILE A 130 -3.21 -0.72 -9.38
N ILE A 131 -3.09 -0.40 -10.68
CA ILE A 131 -3.86 0.67 -11.33
C ILE A 131 -5.36 0.43 -11.16
N LEU A 132 -5.83 -0.81 -11.35
CA LEU A 132 -7.25 -1.13 -11.14
C LEU A 132 -7.69 -1.04 -9.69
N ALA A 133 -6.84 -1.45 -8.74
CA ALA A 133 -7.18 -1.33 -7.32
C ALA A 133 -7.36 0.14 -6.92
N LEU A 134 -6.41 1.00 -7.32
CA LEU A 134 -6.49 2.45 -7.10
C LEU A 134 -7.72 3.05 -7.78
N ALA A 135 -7.96 2.72 -9.06
CA ALA A 135 -9.14 3.18 -9.81
C ALA A 135 -10.46 2.83 -9.11
N VAL A 136 -10.59 1.59 -8.59
CA VAL A 136 -11.77 1.18 -7.81
C VAL A 136 -11.90 1.98 -6.52
N GLY A 137 -10.79 2.21 -5.81
CA GLY A 137 -10.80 3.05 -4.60
C GLY A 137 -11.20 4.51 -4.89
N GLU A 138 -10.69 5.08 -5.99
CA GLU A 138 -11.02 6.43 -6.44
C GLU A 138 -12.52 6.57 -6.71
N GLU A 139 -13.11 5.64 -7.45
CA GLU A 139 -14.52 5.69 -7.83
C GLU A 139 -15.48 5.46 -6.64
N GLU A 140 -15.13 4.58 -5.71
CA GLU A 140 -16.04 4.28 -4.59
C GLU A 140 -15.90 5.28 -3.44
N TYR A 141 -14.68 5.74 -3.15
CA TYR A 141 -14.38 6.47 -1.91
C TYR A 141 -13.50 7.71 -2.11
N GLN A 142 -13.28 8.15 -3.36
CA GLN A 142 -12.33 9.22 -3.67
C GLN A 142 -10.97 8.97 -3.00
N PHE A 143 -10.52 7.72 -3.08
CA PHE A 143 -9.32 7.24 -2.39
C PHE A 143 -8.04 7.80 -3.02
N GLU A 144 -7.16 8.27 -2.16
CA GLU A 144 -5.76 8.56 -2.47
C GLU A 144 -4.87 7.79 -1.50
N HIS A 145 -3.91 7.02 -1.99
CA HIS A 145 -3.01 6.26 -1.11
C HIS A 145 -2.04 7.18 -0.38
N ARG A 146 -1.44 8.12 -1.12
CA ARG A 146 -0.46 9.12 -0.67
C ARG A 146 0.85 8.58 -0.08
N ASP A 147 1.06 7.27 -0.11
CA ASP A 147 2.31 6.64 0.31
C ASP A 147 2.58 5.27 -0.35
N LEU A 148 2.42 5.19 -1.67
CA LEU A 148 2.46 3.90 -2.37
C LEU A 148 3.89 3.53 -2.80
N HIS A 149 4.84 3.55 -1.86
CA HIS A 149 6.19 3.07 -2.12
C HIS A 149 6.23 1.53 -2.25
N LEU A 150 7.33 0.94 -2.75
CA LEU A 150 7.40 -0.51 -3.00
C LEU A 150 7.16 -1.38 -1.75
N GLY A 151 7.49 -0.86 -0.56
CA GLY A 151 7.17 -1.50 0.73
C GLY A 151 5.67 -1.70 0.99
N ASN A 152 4.81 -0.84 0.41
CA ASN A 152 3.36 -0.83 0.62
C ASN A 152 2.59 -1.60 -0.47
N ILE A 153 3.32 -2.32 -1.33
CA ILE A 153 2.77 -3.19 -2.36
C ILE A 153 3.25 -4.61 -2.08
N LEU A 154 2.35 -5.46 -1.58
CA LEU A 154 2.65 -6.87 -1.33
C LEU A 154 2.33 -7.73 -2.55
N ILE A 155 3.17 -8.74 -2.78
CA ILE A 155 3.07 -9.69 -3.88
C ILE A 155 3.05 -11.11 -3.32
N GLU A 156 1.97 -11.82 -3.63
CA GLU A 156 1.76 -13.23 -3.28
C GLU A 156 1.72 -14.10 -4.55
N TYR A 157 2.38 -15.26 -4.54
CA TYR A 157 2.23 -16.23 -5.62
C TYR A 157 0.82 -16.82 -5.65
N THR A 158 0.26 -17.00 -6.84
CA THR A 158 -1.07 -17.60 -6.99
C THR A 158 -1.17 -18.56 -8.16
N ASN A 159 -1.95 -19.63 -7.98
CA ASN A 159 -2.30 -20.57 -9.04
C ASN A 159 -3.54 -20.12 -9.84
N LYS A 160 -4.24 -19.08 -9.39
CA LYS A 160 -5.38 -18.51 -10.12
C LYS A 160 -4.85 -17.84 -11.38
N LYS A 161 -5.36 -18.24 -12.55
CA LYS A 161 -4.95 -17.65 -13.84
C LYS A 161 -5.36 -16.18 -13.99
N HIS A 162 -6.42 -15.78 -13.28
CA HIS A 162 -7.06 -14.49 -13.43
C HIS A 162 -7.31 -13.83 -12.09
N VAL A 163 -7.19 -12.50 -12.08
CA VAL A 163 -7.69 -11.60 -11.05
C VAL A 163 -8.93 -10.91 -11.61
N ILE A 164 -10.02 -10.91 -10.84
CA ILE A 164 -11.31 -10.36 -11.24
C ILE A 164 -11.55 -9.09 -10.44
N CYS A 165 -12.01 -8.06 -11.14
CA CYS A 165 -12.37 -6.75 -10.61
C CYS A 165 -13.70 -6.32 -11.23
N THR A 166 -14.49 -5.53 -10.53
CA THR A 166 -15.63 -4.81 -11.10
C THR A 166 -15.30 -3.34 -11.03
N PHE A 167 -15.40 -2.61 -12.13
CA PHE A 167 -15.07 -1.20 -12.20
C PHE A 167 -16.13 -0.50 -13.04
N LYS A 168 -16.83 0.48 -12.47
CA LYS A 168 -17.97 1.16 -13.10
C LYS A 168 -19.01 0.18 -13.66
N ASN A 169 -19.40 -0.80 -12.85
CA ASN A 169 -20.31 -1.91 -13.21
C ASN A 169 -19.78 -2.87 -14.28
N SER A 170 -18.58 -2.66 -14.82
CA SER A 170 -17.96 -3.54 -15.81
C SER A 170 -17.09 -4.57 -15.13
N LYS A 171 -17.36 -5.85 -15.38
CA LYS A 171 -16.53 -6.95 -14.85
C LYS A 171 -15.28 -7.11 -15.71
N LEU A 172 -14.13 -6.85 -15.12
CA LEU A 172 -12.82 -6.95 -15.76
C LEU A 172 -12.10 -8.21 -15.31
N THR A 173 -11.39 -8.83 -16.25
CA THR A 173 -10.56 -10.02 -16.02
C THR A 173 -9.14 -9.73 -16.43
N VAL A 174 -8.21 -9.79 -15.48
CA VAL A 174 -6.78 -9.54 -15.69
C VAL A 174 -6.01 -10.82 -15.50
N LEU A 175 -5.04 -11.12 -16.36
CA LEU A 175 -4.14 -12.26 -16.14
C LEU A 175 -3.31 -12.01 -14.89
N SER A 176 -3.27 -12.96 -13.97
CA SER A 176 -2.46 -12.85 -12.75
C SER A 176 -0.97 -12.99 -13.04
N LYS A 177 -0.63 -13.75 -14.10
CA LYS A 177 0.74 -14.20 -14.38
C LYS A 177 1.42 -14.82 -13.16
N GLY A 178 0.62 -15.51 -12.35
CA GLY A 178 1.10 -16.22 -11.16
C GLY A 178 1.30 -15.35 -9.93
N VAL A 179 0.86 -14.07 -9.94
CA VAL A 179 0.94 -13.17 -8.78
C VAL A 179 -0.39 -12.46 -8.50
N ASN A 180 -0.65 -12.22 -7.22
CA ASN A 180 -1.71 -11.35 -6.74
C ASN A 180 -1.09 -10.17 -6.00
N VAL A 181 -1.58 -8.96 -6.29
CA VAL A 181 -1.13 -7.74 -5.62
C VAL A 181 -2.05 -7.39 -4.46
N THR A 182 -1.49 -6.90 -3.37
CA THR A 182 -2.22 -6.31 -2.24
C THR A 182 -1.55 -5.01 -1.81
N ILE A 183 -2.29 -3.90 -1.88
CA ILE A 183 -1.90 -2.58 -1.39
C ILE A 183 -2.18 -2.53 0.12
N ILE A 184 -1.22 -2.03 0.90
CA ILE A 184 -1.26 -1.94 2.36
C ILE A 184 -0.84 -0.55 2.84
N ASP A 185 -0.97 -0.33 4.15
CA ASP A 185 -0.54 0.89 4.85
C ASP A 185 -1.24 2.16 4.36
N TYR A 186 -2.25 2.57 5.12
CA TYR A 186 -3.07 3.73 4.79
C TYR A 186 -2.81 4.90 5.73
N THR A 187 -1.62 4.94 6.35
CA THR A 187 -1.25 5.97 7.32
C THR A 187 -1.40 7.37 6.74
N LEU A 188 -0.99 7.60 5.48
CA LEU A 188 -1.09 8.92 4.84
C LEU A 188 -2.32 9.07 3.93
N SER A 189 -3.13 8.02 3.81
CA SER A 189 -4.21 7.96 2.82
C SER A 189 -5.36 8.91 3.12
N ARG A 190 -6.19 9.12 2.11
CA ARG A 190 -7.38 9.97 2.17
C ARG A 190 -8.58 9.30 1.50
N ILE A 191 -9.75 9.41 2.11
CA ILE A 191 -11.04 9.02 1.50
C ILE A 191 -12.14 10.01 1.85
N THR A 192 -13.27 9.92 1.15
CA THR A 192 -14.55 10.53 1.54
C THR A 192 -15.63 9.46 1.72
N ILE A 193 -16.37 9.56 2.83
CA ILE A 193 -17.52 8.72 3.13
C ILE A 193 -18.65 9.64 3.58
N ASN A 194 -19.80 9.64 2.90
CA ASN A 194 -20.94 10.48 3.24
C ASN A 194 -20.53 11.95 3.47
N ASP A 195 -19.78 12.52 2.52
CA ASP A 195 -19.21 13.87 2.55
C ASP A 195 -18.22 14.18 3.70
N CYS A 196 -17.90 13.18 4.53
CA CYS A 196 -16.88 13.29 5.56
C CYS A 196 -15.51 12.85 5.01
N CYS A 197 -14.53 13.74 5.06
CA CYS A 197 -13.15 13.46 4.65
C CYS A 197 -12.37 12.84 5.81
N TYR A 198 -11.77 11.67 5.58
CA TYR A 198 -10.88 11.00 6.52
C TYR A 198 -9.48 10.98 5.92
N PHE A 199 -8.53 11.62 6.60
CA PHE A 199 -7.15 11.75 6.16
C PHE A 199 -6.27 12.10 7.37
N ASN A 200 -4.96 11.91 7.22
CA ASN A 200 -3.97 12.51 8.11
C ASN A 200 -3.44 13.81 7.50
N ASP A 201 -3.44 14.89 8.28
CA ASP A 201 -2.97 16.19 7.82
C ASP A 201 -1.45 16.28 7.87
N LEU A 202 -0.84 16.41 6.70
CA LEU A 202 0.62 16.52 6.52
C LEU A 202 1.07 17.98 6.40
N SER A 203 0.17 18.95 6.59
CA SER A 203 0.46 20.37 6.34
C SER A 203 1.64 20.93 7.17
N ARG A 204 1.97 20.28 8.29
CA ARG A 204 2.99 20.66 9.27
C ARG A 204 4.18 19.70 9.34
N ASP A 205 4.22 18.67 8.50
CA ASP A 205 5.28 17.66 8.51
C ASP A 205 6.46 18.11 7.64
N GLU A 206 7.33 18.97 8.18
CA GLU A 206 8.45 19.50 7.41
C GLU A 206 9.51 18.45 7.08
N GLU A 207 9.74 17.48 7.97
CA GLU A 207 10.74 16.43 7.81
C GLU A 207 10.44 15.57 6.58
N LEU A 208 9.16 15.19 6.39
CA LEU A 208 8.70 14.43 5.23
C LEU A 208 9.04 15.11 3.89
N PHE A 209 8.93 16.44 3.81
CA PHE A 209 9.14 17.19 2.56
C PHE A 209 10.59 17.65 2.34
N GLN A 210 11.40 17.71 3.40
CA GLN A 210 12.82 18.07 3.33
C GLN A 210 13.73 16.85 3.08
N ALA A 211 13.23 15.63 3.31
CA ALA A 211 13.98 14.41 3.04
C ALA A 211 14.46 14.30 1.57
N THR A 212 15.62 13.70 1.37
CA THR A 212 16.27 13.53 0.05
C THR A 212 16.94 12.16 -0.06
N GLY A 213 17.39 11.79 -1.25
CA GLY A 213 18.15 10.56 -1.50
C GLY A 213 17.39 9.43 -2.21
N ASP A 214 16.06 9.53 -2.31
CA ASP A 214 15.22 8.65 -3.12
C ASP A 214 14.12 9.46 -3.84
N TYR A 215 13.70 8.98 -5.02
CA TYR A 215 12.59 9.55 -5.79
C TYR A 215 11.28 9.60 -4.98
N GLN A 216 11.13 8.73 -3.97
CA GLN A 216 10.00 8.74 -3.03
C GLN A 216 9.81 10.12 -2.39
N TYR A 217 10.90 10.82 -2.04
CA TYR A 217 10.79 12.13 -1.41
C TYR A 217 10.39 13.23 -2.40
N ASP A 218 10.74 13.09 -3.68
CA ASP A 218 10.23 13.98 -4.72
C ASP A 218 8.72 13.80 -4.89
N VAL A 219 8.20 12.58 -4.77
CA VAL A 219 6.77 12.30 -4.84
C VAL A 219 6.00 13.04 -3.75
N TYR A 220 6.49 13.08 -2.51
CA TYR A 220 5.85 13.86 -1.44
C TYR A 220 5.79 15.36 -1.78
N ARG A 221 6.87 15.93 -2.33
CA ARG A 221 6.90 17.33 -2.77
C ARG A 221 5.94 17.58 -3.95
N MET A 222 5.89 16.67 -4.92
CA MET A 222 4.97 16.75 -6.06
C MET A 222 3.51 16.73 -5.59
N MET A 223 3.16 15.83 -4.66
CA MET A 223 1.81 15.80 -4.06
C MET A 223 1.50 17.09 -3.30
N ARG A 224 2.43 17.59 -2.48
CA ARG A 224 2.23 18.85 -1.75
C ARG A 224 1.94 20.02 -2.68
N ASN A 225 2.64 20.08 -3.81
CA ASN A 225 2.41 21.10 -4.85
C ASN A 225 1.04 20.92 -5.52
N GLU A 226 0.67 19.68 -5.86
CA GLU A 226 -0.60 19.32 -6.48
C GLU A 226 -1.79 19.74 -5.59
N VAL A 227 -1.77 19.36 -4.31
CA VAL A 227 -2.87 19.68 -3.37
C VAL A 227 -2.73 21.08 -2.75
N LYS A 228 -1.69 21.85 -3.12
CA LYS A 228 -1.37 23.17 -2.56
C LYS A 228 -1.34 23.18 -1.03
N ASN A 229 -0.75 22.14 -0.45
CA ASN A 229 -0.71 21.86 0.99
C ASN A 229 -2.09 21.70 1.68
N ASN A 230 -3.19 21.59 0.93
CA ASN A 230 -4.52 21.28 1.46
C ASN A 230 -4.80 19.77 1.36
N TRP A 231 -4.34 19.02 2.36
CA TRP A 231 -4.45 17.56 2.41
C TRP A 231 -5.89 17.04 2.60
N SER A 232 -6.86 17.90 2.91
CA SER A 232 -8.28 17.50 2.94
C SER A 232 -8.91 17.40 1.55
N SER A 233 -8.34 18.12 0.56
CA SER A 233 -8.84 18.14 -0.81
C SER A 233 -8.70 16.78 -1.48
N PHE A 234 -9.59 16.49 -2.42
CA PHE A 234 -9.47 15.33 -3.30
C PHE A 234 -8.67 15.71 -4.54
N SER A 235 -7.51 15.09 -4.74
CA SER A 235 -6.80 15.11 -6.02
C SER A 235 -6.35 13.68 -6.38
N PRO A 236 -7.07 12.96 -7.25
CA PRO A 236 -6.66 11.61 -7.67
C PRO A 236 -5.33 11.63 -8.47
N LYS A 237 -4.85 12.82 -8.86
CA LYS A 237 -3.52 13.00 -9.45
C LYS A 237 -2.42 12.51 -8.51
N THR A 238 -2.61 12.53 -7.18
CA THR A 238 -1.64 11.98 -6.24
C THR A 238 -1.40 10.48 -6.44
N ASN A 239 -2.43 9.71 -6.80
CA ASN A 239 -2.27 8.29 -7.18
C ASN A 239 -1.45 8.15 -8.47
N ILE A 240 -1.63 9.05 -9.44
CA ILE A 240 -0.83 9.06 -10.68
C ILE A 240 0.64 9.39 -10.39
N ILE A 241 0.92 10.35 -9.50
CA ILE A 241 2.29 10.67 -9.07
C ILE A 241 2.93 9.44 -8.41
N TRP A 242 2.21 8.71 -7.56
CA TRP A 242 2.71 7.46 -7.00
C TRP A 242 2.89 6.34 -8.05
N LEU A 243 1.98 6.22 -9.01
CA LEU A 243 2.13 5.24 -10.09
C LEU A 243 3.35 5.53 -10.94
N SER A 244 3.69 6.80 -11.19
CA SER A 244 4.92 7.15 -11.92
C SER A 244 6.18 6.69 -11.16
N TYR A 245 6.20 6.85 -9.83
CA TYR A 245 7.23 6.28 -8.95
C TYR A 245 7.29 4.75 -9.03
N VAL A 246 6.16 4.06 -8.89
CA VAL A 246 6.13 2.60 -8.94
C VAL A 246 6.63 2.09 -10.29
N ILE A 247 6.26 2.73 -11.40
CA ILE A 247 6.72 2.37 -12.74
C ILE A 247 8.25 2.53 -12.86
N VAL A 248 8.80 3.65 -12.40
CA VAL A 248 10.26 3.87 -12.37
C VAL A 248 10.96 2.77 -11.57
N LYS A 249 10.46 2.47 -10.36
CA LYS A 249 11.07 1.44 -9.50
C LYS A 249 10.89 0.02 -10.06
N VAL A 250 9.82 -0.27 -10.80
CA VAL A 250 9.64 -1.54 -11.52
C VAL A 250 10.64 -1.68 -12.68
N LEU A 251 11.08 -0.59 -13.28
CA LEU A 251 12.12 -0.60 -14.32
C LEU A 251 13.53 -0.74 -13.71
N ASP A 252 13.80 -0.05 -12.61
CA ASP A 252 15.18 0.18 -12.15
C ASP A 252 15.56 -0.57 -10.87
N SER A 253 14.60 -1.03 -10.06
CA SER A 253 14.87 -1.52 -8.70
C SER A 253 14.36 -2.93 -8.39
N VAL A 254 13.29 -3.40 -9.02
CA VAL A 254 12.75 -4.75 -8.73
C VAL A 254 13.62 -5.86 -9.34
N LYS A 255 13.56 -7.05 -8.71
CA LYS A 255 14.42 -8.19 -9.08
C LYS A 255 13.73 -9.11 -10.09
N TYR A 256 14.43 -9.50 -11.15
CA TYR A 256 13.94 -10.41 -12.18
C TYR A 256 14.78 -11.70 -12.29
N LYS A 257 14.15 -12.86 -12.56
CA LYS A 257 14.86 -14.14 -12.81
C LYS A 257 15.30 -14.29 -14.28
N SER A 258 14.44 -13.98 -15.23
CA SER A 258 14.60 -14.35 -16.66
C SER A 258 14.77 -13.13 -17.58
N ILE A 259 15.77 -12.28 -17.30
CA ILE A 259 16.01 -11.01 -17.99
C ILE A 259 16.40 -11.15 -19.48
N ASN A 260 17.00 -12.28 -19.87
CA ASN A 260 17.50 -12.47 -21.24
C ASN A 260 16.42 -12.90 -22.25
N THR A 261 15.18 -13.11 -21.80
CA THR A 261 14.10 -13.62 -22.65
C THR A 261 13.50 -12.54 -23.55
N LYS A 262 12.98 -12.94 -24.73
CA LYS A 262 12.23 -12.04 -25.62
C LYS A 262 11.02 -11.42 -24.93
N VAL A 263 10.32 -12.23 -24.11
CA VAL A 263 9.18 -11.78 -23.31
C VAL A 263 9.59 -10.67 -22.36
N HIS A 264 10.73 -10.81 -21.67
CA HIS A 264 11.21 -9.78 -20.76
C HIS A 264 11.48 -8.45 -21.50
N ARG A 265 12.19 -8.48 -22.63
CA ARG A 265 12.44 -7.26 -23.42
C ARG A 265 11.15 -6.60 -23.92
N MET A 266 10.20 -7.41 -24.41
CA MET A 266 8.92 -6.93 -24.91
C MET A 266 8.11 -6.20 -23.82
N TYR A 267 8.01 -6.76 -22.61
CA TYR A 267 7.23 -6.14 -21.55
C TYR A 267 7.96 -4.99 -20.85
N ILE A 268 9.30 -4.97 -20.85
CA ILE A 268 10.05 -3.75 -20.46
C ILE A 268 9.68 -2.58 -21.38
N ASN A 269 9.60 -2.80 -22.69
CA ASN A 269 9.16 -1.75 -23.62
C ASN A 269 7.74 -1.27 -23.33
N LYS A 270 6.80 -2.18 -23.02
CA LYS A 270 5.43 -1.80 -22.60
C LYS A 270 5.39 -0.99 -21.31
N ILE A 271 6.25 -1.31 -20.34
CA ILE A 271 6.35 -0.55 -19.09
C ILE A 271 6.93 0.85 -19.37
N LYS A 272 7.92 0.97 -20.28
CA LYS A 272 8.46 2.27 -20.72
C LYS A 272 7.44 3.11 -21.49
N GLU A 273 6.64 2.48 -22.36
CA GLU A 273 5.51 3.14 -23.02
C GLU A 273 4.53 3.71 -21.98
N LEU A 274 4.20 2.93 -20.95
CA LEU A 274 3.35 3.39 -19.85
C LEU A 274 4.03 4.52 -19.05
N GLN A 275 5.33 4.44 -18.77
CA GLN A 275 6.10 5.50 -18.11
C GLN A 275 5.99 6.83 -18.86
N ASN A 276 6.04 6.81 -20.19
CA ASN A 276 5.97 8.01 -21.02
C ASN A 276 4.61 8.71 -20.99
N ILE A 277 3.54 7.96 -20.69
CA ILE A 277 2.17 8.49 -20.72
C ILE A 277 1.54 8.61 -19.33
N ILE A 278 2.08 7.98 -18.28
CA ILE A 278 1.38 7.90 -16.98
C ILE A 278 1.03 9.28 -16.40
N MET A 279 1.94 10.26 -16.55
CA MET A 279 1.74 11.61 -16.02
C MET A 279 0.71 12.44 -16.79
N THR A 280 0.26 11.99 -17.98
CA THR A 280 -0.78 12.67 -18.77
C THR A 280 -2.19 12.36 -18.28
N PHE A 281 -2.36 11.34 -17.44
CA PHE A 281 -3.65 11.01 -16.82
C PHE A 281 -3.87 11.83 -15.55
N GLU A 282 -5.12 12.17 -15.28
CA GLU A 282 -5.56 12.91 -14.09
C GLU A 282 -5.95 11.99 -12.92
N SER A 283 -6.16 10.70 -13.16
CA SER A 283 -6.57 9.72 -12.15
C SER A 283 -6.21 8.29 -12.56
N ALA A 284 -6.09 7.38 -11.58
CA ALA A 284 -5.94 5.96 -11.88
C ALA A 284 -7.17 5.39 -12.62
N SER A 285 -8.36 5.95 -12.36
CA SER A 285 -9.60 5.69 -13.09
C SER A 285 -9.50 5.99 -14.58
N GLN A 286 -8.98 7.18 -14.95
CA GLN A 286 -8.73 7.53 -16.36
C GLN A 286 -7.67 6.60 -16.99
N CYS A 287 -6.59 6.30 -16.25
CA CYS A 287 -5.57 5.36 -16.71
C CYS A 287 -6.13 3.95 -16.92
N ALA A 288 -7.02 3.48 -16.04
CA ALA A 288 -7.70 2.20 -16.16
C ALA A 288 -8.61 2.18 -17.40
N ASN A 289 -9.41 3.23 -17.63
CA ASN A 289 -10.22 3.32 -18.85
C ASN A 289 -9.36 3.16 -20.11
N TYR A 290 -8.21 3.84 -20.17
CA TYR A 290 -7.27 3.71 -21.28
C TYR A 290 -6.68 2.29 -21.41
N LEU A 291 -6.16 1.71 -20.33
CA LEU A 291 -5.46 0.41 -20.35
C LEU A 291 -6.38 -0.80 -20.59
N PHE A 292 -7.68 -0.64 -20.37
CA PHE A 292 -8.68 -1.69 -20.51
C PHE A 292 -9.71 -1.40 -21.60
N ASN A 293 -9.53 -0.32 -22.37
CA ASN A 293 -10.43 0.12 -23.44
C ASN A 293 -11.89 0.22 -22.97
N LEU A 294 -12.10 0.89 -21.84
CA LEU A 294 -13.43 1.11 -21.27
C LEU A 294 -13.89 2.50 -21.71
N ASN A 295 -15.10 2.55 -22.29
CA ASN A 295 -15.75 3.77 -22.73
C ASN A 295 -16.28 4.58 -21.55
#